data_AF-A0A7R7XWG8-F1
#
_entry.id   AF-A0A7R7XWG8-F1
#
_cell.length_a   1.000
_cell.length_b   1.000
_cell.length_c   1.000
_cell.angle_alpha   90.00
_cell.angle_beta   90.00
_cell.angle_gamma   90.00
#
_symmetry.space_group_name_H-M   'P 1'
#
loop_
_entity.id
_entity.type
_entity.pdbx_description
1 polymer ?
#
loop_
_entity_poly.entity_id
_entity_poly.type
_entity_poly.pdbx_seq_one_letter_code
_entity_poly.pdbx_strand_id
1 'polypeptide(L)'
;MIISKDSGAKHKTRLDDMSASECYAAYDTTYQTKYGGVIMLSDDVETATRYDWATEEQVFTPFNSKYPHTWLCAEGAPCADDAANSKWAVWGYRVHSCLSERVPQLCKLQYSLPLTITVIAANLIKAIVLCYVSFSKGDAPLLTTGDAVASFLHKPDRSSVGSCLLSSKDVRDSYYSMETHLYKRLNYQGSRSRWYSAAQVRDWLSVILLWSIAIGICIFLIIYGEANDGKAIWAAKFGKTSSVDSSTLIKGDSWPTSLLANTIIANIPQLIFSLIYFLTNSLLTSMTLAAEWSRYAVLRRGLRVSWNPKAAQRQSYFLSLPYRYAVPLMASSATLHWLISQSIFLVGVDAYDPDWTHNASLDVMTCGYTPVAIVSAISVGGAMLLSIMALALRRLDSAMVVAGSCSLAIAAACHPKHDPNLQNEAHQVDSVHPPEVDMAYLPVKWGAVAVDGDVGHCTFTSEEVEMPQAGRFYQ
;
A
#
# COMPACT_ATOMS: atom_id res chain seq x y z
N MET A 1 -45.93 10.26 8.08
CA MET A 1 -46.68 9.74 9.25
C MET A 1 -48.15 9.37 8.96
N ILE A 2 -48.49 8.62 7.90
CA ILE A 2 -49.87 8.12 7.73
C ILE A 2 -49.94 6.76 8.45
N ILE A 3 -51.00 6.51 9.23
CA ILE A 3 -51.54 5.15 9.33
C ILE A 3 -52.86 5.14 8.59
N SER A 4 -52.81 4.49 7.43
CA SER A 4 -53.93 4.26 6.53
C SER A 4 -54.82 3.19 7.14
N LYS A 5 -56.12 3.40 7.01
CA LYS A 5 -57.11 2.37 7.22
C LYS A 5 -57.05 1.42 6.01
N ASP A 6 -56.35 0.32 6.21
CA ASP A 6 -56.47 -0.93 5.44
C ASP A 6 -56.20 -0.81 3.92
N SER A 7 -54.93 -0.97 3.53
CA SER A 7 -54.55 -1.45 2.20
C SER A 7 -53.75 -2.76 2.38
N GLY A 8 -54.31 -3.85 1.88
CA GLY A 8 -53.85 -5.21 2.17
C GLY A 8 -52.37 -5.46 1.86
N ALA A 9 -51.54 -5.53 2.91
CA ALA A 9 -50.21 -6.15 2.87
C ALA A 9 -49.72 -6.60 4.27
N LYS A 10 -50.14 -7.79 4.70
CA LYS A 10 -49.35 -8.89 5.33
C LYS A 10 -48.25 -8.66 6.41
N HIS A 11 -48.08 -7.52 7.08
CA HIS A 11 -47.17 -7.44 8.24
C HIS A 11 -47.91 -7.11 9.55
N LYS A 12 -47.85 -8.01 10.54
CA LYS A 12 -48.27 -7.72 11.92
C LYS A 12 -47.32 -6.68 12.50
N THR A 13 -47.77 -5.44 12.57
CA THR A 13 -47.00 -4.31 13.11
C THR A 13 -46.79 -4.51 14.61
N ARG A 14 -45.53 -4.66 15.04
CA ARG A 14 -45.17 -4.73 16.47
C ARG A 14 -44.73 -3.33 16.90
N LEU A 15 -45.49 -2.73 17.81
CA LEU A 15 -45.15 -1.47 18.46
C LEU A 15 -44.40 -1.79 19.75
N ASP A 16 -43.18 -1.27 19.89
CA ASP A 16 -42.40 -1.34 21.12
C ASP A 16 -42.67 -0.05 21.94
N ASP A 17 -43.10 -0.19 23.20
CA ASP A 17 -43.35 0.92 24.13
C ASP A 17 -42.03 1.33 24.79
N MET A 18 -41.70 2.62 24.74
CA MET A 18 -40.43 3.18 25.20
C MET A 18 -40.65 4.46 26.00
N SER A 19 -39.83 4.67 27.03
CA SER A 19 -39.81 5.95 27.76
C SER A 19 -39.34 7.10 26.85
N ALA A 20 -39.68 8.35 27.19
CA ALA A 20 -39.27 9.52 26.41
C ALA A 20 -37.75 9.57 26.13
N SER A 21 -36.90 9.23 27.11
CA SER A 21 -35.45 9.22 26.94
C SER A 21 -34.94 8.09 26.03
N GLU A 22 -35.53 6.90 26.15
CA GLU A 22 -35.18 5.77 25.29
C GLU A 22 -35.65 6.01 23.85
N CYS A 23 -36.83 6.62 23.69
CA CYS A 23 -37.37 7.01 22.41
C CYS A 23 -36.48 8.05 21.72
N TYR A 24 -36.11 9.11 22.46
CA TYR A 24 -35.18 10.12 21.95
C TYR A 24 -33.87 9.46 21.49
N ALA A 25 -33.23 8.66 22.34
CA ALA A 25 -31.98 7.98 22.00
C ALA A 25 -32.12 6.99 20.83
N ALA A 26 -33.30 6.39 20.64
CA ALA A 26 -33.58 5.51 19.51
C ALA A 26 -33.72 6.28 18.20
N TYR A 27 -34.31 7.48 18.24
CA TYR A 27 -34.57 8.32 17.06
C TYR A 27 -33.47 9.35 16.76
N ASP A 28 -32.58 9.62 17.73
CA ASP A 28 -31.36 10.43 17.61
C ASP A 28 -30.26 9.70 16.80
N THR A 29 -30.62 9.28 15.59
CA THR A 29 -29.68 8.74 14.62
C THR A 29 -30.00 9.33 13.24
N THR A 30 -28.98 9.54 12.41
CA THR A 30 -29.16 10.10 11.06
C THR A 30 -29.99 9.19 10.16
N TYR A 31 -29.76 7.87 10.24
CA TYR A 31 -30.43 6.87 9.42
C TYR A 31 -31.06 5.80 10.29
N GLN A 32 -32.39 5.77 10.30
CA GLN A 32 -33.16 4.76 11.01
C GLN A 32 -33.16 3.44 10.24
N THR A 33 -32.59 2.40 10.86
CA THR A 33 -32.57 1.04 10.30
C THR A 33 -33.40 0.05 11.10
N LYS A 34 -33.77 0.42 12.34
CA LYS A 34 -34.42 -0.48 13.31
C LYS A 34 -35.89 -0.12 13.55
N TYR A 35 -36.22 1.17 13.46
CA TYR A 35 -37.54 1.69 13.78
C TYR A 35 -38.08 2.51 12.59
N GLY A 36 -39.39 2.43 12.37
CA GLY A 36 -40.13 3.19 11.37
C GLY A 36 -40.90 4.34 12.01
N GLY A 37 -42.22 4.37 11.82
CA GLY A 37 -43.08 5.38 12.43
C GLY A 37 -43.04 5.38 13.96
N VAL A 38 -43.15 6.56 14.57
CA VAL A 38 -43.25 6.74 16.03
C VAL A 38 -44.54 7.43 16.38
N ILE A 39 -45.24 6.96 17.40
CA ILE A 39 -46.39 7.64 17.99
C ILE A 39 -45.92 8.20 19.34
N MET A 40 -45.96 9.53 19.47
CA MET A 40 -45.61 10.21 20.71
C MET A 40 -46.86 10.39 21.57
N LEU A 41 -46.75 10.08 22.86
CA LEU A 41 -47.83 10.22 23.84
C LEU A 41 -47.50 11.42 24.73
N SER A 42 -48.46 12.34 24.86
CA SER A 42 -48.34 13.57 25.65
C SER A 42 -49.56 13.73 26.55
N ASP A 43 -49.31 14.21 27.78
CA ASP A 43 -50.36 14.53 28.75
C ASP A 43 -50.97 15.93 28.50
N ASP A 44 -50.38 16.73 27.61
CA ASP A 44 -50.77 18.11 27.33
C ASP A 44 -51.97 18.22 26.35
N VAL A 45 -52.60 17.09 26.00
CA VAL A 45 -53.69 17.00 25.00
C VAL A 45 -54.97 16.44 25.63
N GLU A 46 -56.10 17.13 25.50
CA GLU A 46 -57.40 16.64 26.00
C GLU A 46 -57.91 15.44 25.17
N THR A 47 -58.15 14.31 25.85
CA THR A 47 -58.76 13.04 25.39
C THR A 47 -58.56 12.59 23.93
N ALA A 48 -57.82 11.49 23.81
CA ALA A 48 -57.35 10.73 22.63
C ALA A 48 -58.40 10.27 21.60
N THR A 49 -59.17 11.18 21.01
CA THR A 49 -60.07 10.86 19.88
C THR A 49 -59.47 11.18 18.51
N ARG A 50 -58.34 11.89 18.46
CA ARG A 50 -57.69 12.32 17.22
C ARG A 50 -56.17 12.26 17.34
N TYR A 51 -55.53 11.78 16.29
CA TYR A 51 -54.07 11.89 16.10
C TYR A 51 -53.80 13.14 15.28
N ASP A 52 -52.87 13.97 15.75
CA ASP A 52 -52.36 15.09 14.95
C ASP A 52 -51.06 14.69 14.27
N TRP A 53 -50.95 15.06 12.99
CA TRP A 53 -49.76 14.82 12.19
C TRP A 53 -48.65 15.78 12.62
N ALA A 54 -47.52 15.24 13.07
CA ALA A 54 -46.35 16.04 13.38
C ALA A 54 -45.57 16.42 12.11
N THR A 55 -44.85 15.47 11.51
CA THR A 55 -44.07 15.70 10.30
C THR A 55 -43.68 14.37 9.63
N GLU A 56 -43.14 14.45 8.43
CA GLU A 56 -42.44 13.37 7.77
C GLU A 56 -40.99 13.80 7.53
N GLU A 57 -40.06 13.09 8.17
CA GLU A 57 -38.63 13.35 7.97
C GLU A 57 -38.19 12.66 6.68
N GLN A 58 -37.77 13.46 5.70
CA GLN A 58 -37.14 12.91 4.50
C GLN A 58 -35.77 12.33 4.84
N VAL A 59 -35.33 11.34 4.04
CA VAL A 59 -33.99 10.77 4.19
C VAL A 59 -32.95 11.88 4.13
N PHE A 60 -32.09 11.93 5.14
CA PHE A 60 -31.03 12.93 5.20
C PHE A 60 -30.13 12.83 3.96
N THR A 61 -30.12 13.91 3.19
CA THR A 61 -29.22 14.08 2.06
C THR A 61 -28.05 14.99 2.47
N PRO A 62 -26.79 14.55 2.29
CA PRO A 62 -25.61 15.36 2.64
C PRO A 62 -25.41 16.59 1.73
N PHE A 63 -26.36 16.86 0.83
CA PHE A 63 -26.30 17.92 -0.18
C PHE A 63 -27.20 19.11 0.17
N ASN A 64 -28.38 18.89 0.77
CA ASN A 64 -29.38 19.94 0.95
C ASN A 64 -29.68 20.32 2.41
N SER A 65 -29.28 19.51 3.39
CA SER A 65 -29.64 19.73 4.81
C SER A 65 -28.42 19.83 5.71
N LYS A 66 -28.44 20.82 6.62
CA LYS A 66 -27.31 21.10 7.53
C LYS A 66 -27.34 20.25 8.81
N TYR A 67 -28.53 19.78 9.20
CA TYR A 67 -28.74 18.96 10.39
C TYR A 67 -29.69 17.80 10.08
N PRO A 68 -29.36 16.57 10.48
CA PRO A 68 -30.30 15.46 10.42
C PRO A 68 -31.41 15.62 11.48
N HIS A 69 -32.54 14.95 11.28
CA HIS A 69 -33.57 14.68 12.30
C HIS A 69 -34.06 15.92 13.07
N THR A 70 -34.25 17.03 12.35
CA THR A 70 -34.62 18.34 12.94
C THR A 70 -35.94 18.33 13.71
N TRP A 71 -36.81 17.36 13.43
CA TRP A 71 -38.08 17.17 14.13
C TRP A 71 -37.94 16.79 15.61
N LEU A 72 -36.78 16.26 16.06
CA LEU A 72 -36.57 15.94 17.47
C LEU A 72 -36.40 17.20 18.35
N CYS A 73 -36.15 18.35 17.73
CA CYS A 73 -35.67 19.56 18.41
C CYS A 73 -36.81 20.56 18.62
N ALA A 74 -36.78 21.29 19.74
CA ALA A 74 -37.74 22.35 20.00
C ALA A 74 -37.53 23.53 19.03
N GLU A 75 -38.61 24.23 18.65
CA GLU A 75 -38.53 25.39 17.75
C GLU A 75 -37.52 26.42 18.29
N GLY A 76 -36.45 26.67 17.53
CA GLY A 76 -35.45 27.70 17.83
C GLY A 76 -34.32 27.29 18.78
N ALA A 77 -34.22 26.01 19.20
CA ALA A 77 -33.14 25.52 20.07
C ALA A 77 -32.23 24.48 19.37
N PRO A 78 -30.92 24.44 19.68
CA PRO A 78 -30.06 23.33 19.26
C PRO A 78 -30.42 22.04 20.03
N CYS A 79 -30.58 20.94 19.30
CA CYS A 79 -31.08 19.64 19.76
C CYS A 79 -30.34 19.02 20.97
N ALA A 80 -29.11 19.47 21.25
CA ALA A 80 -28.24 18.85 22.26
C ALA A 80 -28.63 19.16 23.72
N ASP A 81 -29.39 20.23 24.00
CA ASP A 81 -29.65 20.70 25.37
C ASP A 81 -30.95 20.15 26.01
N ASP A 82 -31.92 19.68 25.21
CA ASP A 82 -33.26 19.31 25.70
C ASP A 82 -33.38 17.84 26.15
N ALA A 83 -32.62 16.93 25.54
CA ALA A 83 -32.67 15.49 25.84
C ALA A 83 -32.05 15.12 27.20
N ALA A 84 -31.04 15.88 27.64
CA ALA A 84 -30.30 15.61 28.88
C ALA A 84 -31.13 15.89 30.16
N ASN A 85 -32.24 16.62 30.06
CA ASN A 85 -33.01 17.14 31.20
C ASN A 85 -34.45 16.59 31.33
N SER A 86 -34.82 15.53 30.61
CA SER A 86 -36.17 14.92 30.68
C SER A 86 -37.33 15.88 30.37
N LYS A 87 -37.05 16.87 29.50
CA LYS A 87 -38.00 17.88 29.00
C LYS A 87 -38.11 17.81 27.47
N TRP A 88 -38.03 16.61 26.90
CA TRP A 88 -38.21 16.45 25.47
C TRP A 88 -39.62 16.88 25.08
N ALA A 89 -39.69 17.90 24.22
CA ALA A 89 -40.93 18.44 23.70
C ALA A 89 -40.80 18.59 22.18
N VAL A 90 -41.88 18.23 21.48
CA VAL A 90 -41.95 18.29 20.02
C VAL A 90 -43.12 19.19 19.67
N TRP A 91 -42.86 20.29 18.95
CA TRP A 91 -43.86 21.32 18.63
C TRP A 91 -44.61 21.89 19.86
N GLY A 92 -43.93 21.99 20.99
CA GLY A 92 -44.50 22.53 22.24
C GLY A 92 -45.25 21.51 23.11
N TYR A 93 -45.41 20.27 22.66
CA TYR A 93 -46.03 19.19 23.45
C TYR A 93 -44.96 18.36 24.16
N ARG A 94 -45.11 18.17 25.48
CA ARG A 94 -44.18 17.35 26.25
C ARG A 94 -44.43 15.87 25.99
N VAL A 95 -43.38 15.15 25.58
CA VAL A 95 -43.49 13.70 25.30
C VAL A 95 -43.26 12.92 26.59
N HIS A 96 -44.25 12.14 27.01
CA HIS A 96 -44.19 11.25 28.18
C HIS A 96 -43.61 9.87 27.80
N SER A 97 -44.15 9.26 26.75
CA SER A 97 -43.72 7.97 26.22
C SER A 97 -43.94 7.90 24.71
N CYS A 98 -43.39 6.90 24.05
CA CYS A 98 -43.63 6.69 22.63
C CYS A 98 -43.83 5.21 22.29
N LEU A 99 -44.65 4.97 21.26
CA LEU A 99 -44.83 3.67 20.63
C LEU A 99 -44.09 3.69 19.30
N SER A 100 -43.01 2.93 19.21
CA SER A 100 -42.17 2.88 18.03
C SER A 100 -42.47 1.63 17.21
N GLU A 101 -42.74 1.81 15.92
CA GLU A 101 -42.91 0.71 14.97
C GLU A 101 -41.58 0.05 14.70
N ARG A 102 -41.49 -1.25 15.00
CA ARG A 102 -40.30 -2.03 14.69
C ARG A 102 -40.35 -2.54 13.27
N VAL A 103 -39.29 -2.24 12.52
CA VAL A 103 -39.22 -2.52 11.09
C VAL A 103 -38.11 -3.52 10.79
N PRO A 104 -38.25 -4.35 9.74
CA PRO A 104 -37.22 -5.30 9.38
C PRO A 104 -35.95 -4.56 8.94
N GLN A 105 -34.80 -4.96 9.49
CA GLN A 105 -33.51 -4.45 9.02
C GLN A 105 -33.22 -4.99 7.62
N LEU A 106 -33.34 -4.12 6.61
CA LEU A 106 -33.02 -4.44 5.24
C LEU A 106 -31.55 -4.12 4.98
N CYS A 107 -30.75 -5.16 4.76
CA CYS A 107 -29.38 -5.02 4.27
C CYS A 107 -29.30 -5.63 2.87
N LYS A 108 -28.90 -4.85 1.88
CA LYS A 108 -28.65 -5.35 0.52
C LYS A 108 -27.17 -5.21 0.16
N LEU A 109 -26.65 -6.22 -0.54
CA LEU A 109 -25.34 -6.12 -1.16
C LEU A 109 -25.49 -5.47 -2.53
N GLN A 110 -25.09 -4.21 -2.66
CA GLN A 110 -24.99 -3.54 -3.96
C GLN A 110 -23.61 -3.77 -4.57
N TYR A 111 -23.56 -4.18 -5.84
CA TYR A 111 -22.34 -4.28 -6.60
C TYR A 111 -22.57 -3.83 -8.04
N SER A 112 -21.49 -3.34 -8.66
CA SER A 112 -21.50 -3.00 -10.08
C SER A 112 -21.09 -4.23 -10.90
N LEU A 113 -22.03 -4.81 -11.64
CA LEU A 113 -21.76 -5.95 -12.52
C LEU A 113 -20.63 -5.66 -13.54
N PRO A 114 -20.57 -4.48 -14.20
CA PRO A 114 -19.45 -4.12 -15.06
C PRO A 114 -18.09 -4.18 -14.35
N LEU A 115 -17.98 -3.61 -13.14
CA LEU A 115 -16.73 -3.67 -12.37
C LEU A 115 -16.35 -5.11 -12.04
N THR A 116 -17.30 -5.93 -11.60
CA THR A 116 -17.06 -7.34 -11.28
C THR A 116 -16.54 -8.10 -12.51
N ILE A 117 -17.17 -7.93 -13.67
CA ILE A 117 -16.73 -8.56 -14.92
C ILE A 117 -15.31 -8.10 -15.28
N THR A 118 -15.02 -6.79 -15.21
CA THR A 118 -13.69 -6.26 -15.49
C THR A 118 -12.62 -6.85 -14.57
N VAL A 119 -12.89 -6.93 -13.25
CA VAL A 119 -11.95 -7.51 -12.28
C VAL A 119 -11.74 -9.01 -12.53
N ILE A 120 -12.79 -9.75 -12.85
CA ILE A 120 -12.68 -11.19 -13.19
C ILE A 120 -11.84 -11.37 -14.46
N ALA A 121 -12.12 -10.62 -15.52
CA ALA A 121 -11.37 -10.69 -16.78
C ALA A 121 -9.89 -10.34 -16.58
N ALA A 122 -9.58 -9.28 -15.82
CA ALA A 122 -8.21 -8.88 -15.52
C ALA A 122 -7.46 -9.97 -14.73
N ASN A 123 -8.09 -10.59 -13.73
CA ASN A 123 -7.50 -11.69 -12.97
C ASN A 123 -7.33 -12.96 -13.82
N LEU A 124 -8.27 -13.25 -14.72
CA LEU A 124 -8.15 -14.36 -15.67
C LEU A 124 -6.96 -14.17 -16.61
N ILE A 125 -6.82 -12.98 -17.22
CA ILE A 125 -5.67 -12.65 -18.07
C ILE A 125 -4.36 -12.80 -17.27
N LYS A 126 -4.32 -12.27 -16.05
CA LYS A 126 -3.16 -12.42 -15.16
C LYS A 126 -2.83 -13.88 -14.89
N ALA A 127 -3.83 -14.71 -14.61
CA ALA A 127 -3.65 -16.15 -14.41
C ALA A 127 -3.13 -16.85 -15.67
N ILE A 128 -3.68 -16.54 -16.85
CA ILE A 128 -3.23 -17.08 -18.14
C ILE A 128 -1.76 -16.72 -18.38
N VAL A 129 -1.37 -15.46 -18.19
CA VAL A 129 0.02 -15.00 -18.34
C VAL A 129 0.95 -15.71 -17.35
N LEU A 130 0.55 -15.82 -16.09
CA LEU A 130 1.35 -16.53 -15.08
C LEU A 130 1.51 -18.02 -15.40
N CYS A 131 0.45 -18.68 -15.89
CA CYS A 131 0.50 -20.06 -16.35
C CYS A 131 1.44 -20.20 -17.54
N TYR A 132 1.28 -19.36 -18.57
CA TYR A 132 2.15 -19.35 -19.75
C TYR A 132 3.63 -19.19 -19.35
N VAL A 133 3.96 -18.17 -18.54
CA VAL A 133 5.33 -17.94 -18.05
C VAL A 133 5.85 -19.11 -17.20
N SER A 134 4.98 -19.80 -16.48
CA SER A 134 5.38 -20.95 -15.66
C SER A 134 5.67 -22.20 -16.50
N PHE A 135 4.92 -22.43 -17.58
CA PHE A 135 5.08 -23.59 -18.46
C PHE A 135 6.12 -23.37 -19.58
N SER A 136 6.42 -22.13 -19.96
CA SER A 136 7.34 -21.81 -21.05
C SER A 136 8.83 -21.71 -20.64
N LYS A 137 9.24 -22.26 -19.49
CA LYS A 137 10.63 -22.13 -19.00
C LYS A 137 11.60 -23.09 -19.72
N GLY A 138 12.31 -22.57 -20.72
CA GLY A 138 13.42 -23.26 -21.40
C GLY A 138 14.80 -23.05 -20.75
N ASP A 139 15.07 -21.84 -20.24
CA ASP A 139 16.39 -21.45 -19.71
C ASP A 139 16.34 -21.04 -18.22
N ALA A 140 17.48 -21.17 -17.52
CA ALA A 140 17.62 -20.75 -16.14
C ALA A 140 17.49 -19.21 -16.02
N PRO A 141 16.55 -18.69 -15.21
CA PRO A 141 16.28 -17.26 -15.19
C PRO A 141 17.31 -16.49 -14.32
N LEU A 142 17.77 -15.33 -14.80
CA LEU A 142 18.67 -14.44 -14.06
C LEU A 142 17.88 -13.53 -13.10
N LEU A 143 17.36 -14.08 -12.02
CA LEU A 143 16.51 -13.36 -11.07
C LEU A 143 17.28 -12.78 -9.88
N THR A 144 18.44 -13.35 -9.57
CA THR A 144 19.27 -12.94 -8.44
C THR A 144 20.67 -12.54 -8.90
N THR A 145 21.36 -11.74 -8.07
CA THR A 145 22.77 -11.43 -8.30
C THR A 145 23.64 -12.69 -8.35
N GLY A 146 23.29 -13.74 -7.59
CA GLY A 146 24.00 -15.01 -7.66
C GLY A 146 23.76 -15.77 -8.97
N ASP A 147 22.57 -15.70 -9.57
CA ASP A 147 22.33 -16.23 -10.92
C ASP A 147 23.23 -15.54 -11.95
N ALA A 148 23.32 -14.21 -11.87
CA ALA A 148 24.18 -13.42 -12.75
C ALA A 148 25.67 -13.76 -12.57
N VAL A 149 26.16 -13.82 -11.33
CA VAL A 149 27.55 -14.22 -11.05
C VAL A 149 27.82 -15.64 -11.52
N ALA A 150 26.91 -16.59 -11.27
CA ALA A 150 27.07 -17.98 -11.73
C ALA A 150 27.14 -18.04 -13.26
N SER A 151 26.27 -17.30 -13.95
CA SER A 151 26.27 -17.25 -15.42
C SER A 151 27.56 -16.64 -15.97
N PHE A 152 28.04 -15.53 -15.41
CA PHE A 152 29.26 -14.87 -15.88
C PHE A 152 30.55 -15.58 -15.46
N LEU A 153 30.55 -16.33 -14.36
CA LEU A 153 31.68 -17.23 -14.04
C LEU A 153 31.74 -18.44 -14.99
N HIS A 154 30.57 -18.98 -15.37
CA HIS A 154 30.50 -20.07 -16.33
C HIS A 154 30.89 -19.63 -17.74
N LYS A 155 30.39 -18.47 -18.17
CA LYS A 155 30.68 -17.86 -19.47
C LYS A 155 30.98 -16.36 -19.30
N PRO A 156 32.25 -15.98 -19.08
CA PRO A 156 32.65 -14.58 -18.93
C PRO A 156 32.30 -13.76 -20.16
N ASP A 157 31.76 -12.56 -19.94
CA ASP A 157 31.37 -11.66 -21.03
C ASP A 157 32.57 -10.87 -21.54
N ARG A 158 32.96 -11.12 -22.80
CA ARG A 158 34.11 -10.46 -23.45
C ARG A 158 34.01 -8.94 -23.47
N SER A 159 32.79 -8.39 -23.50
CA SER A 159 32.58 -6.94 -23.54
C SER A 159 32.92 -6.23 -22.23
N SER A 160 33.12 -6.97 -21.13
CA SER A 160 33.35 -6.41 -19.79
C SER A 160 34.78 -6.64 -19.27
N VAL A 161 35.66 -7.19 -20.10
CA VAL A 161 37.08 -7.48 -19.76
C VAL A 161 37.82 -6.16 -19.51
N GLY A 162 38.72 -6.14 -18.52
CA GLY A 162 39.54 -4.97 -18.21
C GLY A 162 38.80 -3.85 -17.45
N SER A 163 37.67 -4.16 -16.82
CA SER A 163 36.86 -3.22 -16.06
C SER A 163 36.47 -3.74 -14.68
N CYS A 164 37.36 -4.48 -13.99
CA CYS A 164 37.01 -5.23 -12.77
C CYS A 164 36.45 -4.41 -11.58
N LEU A 165 36.67 -3.09 -11.56
CA LEU A 165 36.13 -2.16 -10.55
C LEU A 165 34.95 -1.32 -11.05
N LEU A 166 34.28 -1.73 -12.12
CA LEU A 166 33.17 -0.99 -12.71
C LEU A 166 31.95 -0.97 -11.78
N SER A 167 31.48 0.22 -11.41
CA SER A 167 30.25 0.38 -10.63
C SER A 167 29.04 0.64 -11.52
N SER A 168 27.84 0.37 -11.00
CA SER A 168 26.59 0.73 -11.69
C SER A 168 26.46 2.22 -12.00
N LYS A 169 27.10 3.09 -11.21
CA LYS A 169 27.13 4.52 -11.46
C LYS A 169 28.00 4.84 -12.67
N ASP A 170 29.18 4.23 -12.75
CA ASP A 170 30.12 4.44 -13.85
C ASP A 170 29.50 3.98 -15.18
N VAL A 171 28.83 2.82 -15.22
CA VAL A 171 28.13 2.33 -16.42
C VAL A 171 27.08 3.33 -16.92
N ARG A 172 26.35 3.94 -16.00
CA ARG A 172 25.30 4.90 -16.34
C ARG A 172 25.88 6.23 -16.82
N ASP A 173 26.88 6.75 -16.12
CA ASP A 173 27.51 8.03 -16.44
C ASP A 173 28.29 7.93 -17.77
N SER A 174 28.79 6.73 -18.11
CA SER A 174 29.56 6.44 -19.32
C SER A 174 28.76 5.83 -20.47
N TYR A 175 27.42 5.74 -20.39
CA TYR A 175 26.59 5.08 -21.43
C TYR A 175 26.78 5.67 -22.84
N TYR A 176 27.14 6.95 -22.94
CA TYR A 176 27.43 7.64 -24.21
C TYR A 176 28.89 7.54 -24.69
N SER A 177 29.78 6.91 -23.92
CA SER A 177 31.23 6.86 -24.17
C SER A 177 31.81 5.44 -23.95
N MET A 178 31.07 4.42 -24.40
CA MET A 178 31.39 3.01 -24.15
C MET A 178 32.78 2.60 -24.67
N GLU A 179 33.28 3.26 -25.73
CA GLU A 179 34.61 2.96 -26.30
C GLU A 179 35.79 3.33 -25.38
N THR A 180 35.61 4.22 -24.39
CA THR A 180 36.73 4.80 -23.62
C THR A 180 36.93 4.19 -22.23
N HIS A 181 35.95 3.43 -21.73
CA HIS A 181 35.97 2.91 -20.35
C HIS A 181 36.34 1.44 -20.22
N LEU A 182 36.21 0.65 -21.30
CA LEU A 182 36.43 -0.80 -21.25
C LEU A 182 37.88 -1.21 -20.99
N TYR A 183 38.84 -0.31 -21.20
CA TYR A 183 40.27 -0.57 -20.94
C TYR A 183 40.87 0.40 -19.91
N LYS A 184 40.05 1.10 -19.13
CA LYS A 184 40.55 2.12 -18.22
C LYS A 184 40.92 1.50 -16.88
N ARG A 185 42.21 1.56 -16.54
CA ARG A 185 42.72 1.29 -15.18
C ARG A 185 41.97 2.15 -14.16
N LEU A 186 41.24 1.51 -13.27
CA LEU A 186 40.46 2.17 -12.21
C LEU A 186 41.25 2.17 -10.90
N ASN A 187 41.26 3.31 -10.22
CA ASN A 187 41.90 3.44 -8.90
C ASN A 187 40.91 2.99 -7.81
N TYR A 188 41.33 2.04 -6.98
CA TYR A 188 40.55 1.60 -5.84
C TYR A 188 40.59 2.61 -4.70
N GLN A 189 39.45 3.19 -4.32
CA GLN A 189 39.38 4.22 -3.27
C GLN A 189 39.35 3.67 -1.84
N GLY A 190 38.97 2.40 -1.63
CA GLY A 190 38.90 1.77 -0.30
C GLY A 190 37.83 2.34 0.66
N SER A 191 36.96 3.24 0.19
CA SER A 191 35.91 3.85 1.02
C SER A 191 34.62 2.99 1.03
N ARG A 192 34.03 2.80 2.22
CA ARG A 192 32.78 2.05 2.36
C ARG A 192 31.58 2.94 2.04
N SER A 193 30.83 2.58 1.00
CA SER A 193 29.58 3.25 0.67
C SER A 193 28.47 2.91 1.67
N ARG A 194 27.41 3.73 1.70
CA ARG A 194 26.20 3.47 2.48
C ARG A 194 25.14 2.80 1.62
N TRP A 195 24.13 2.20 2.25
CA TRP A 195 23.08 1.47 1.53
C TRP A 195 22.32 2.33 0.53
N TYR A 196 22.14 3.63 0.80
CA TYR A 196 21.48 4.54 -0.15
C TYR A 196 22.15 4.59 -1.53
N SER A 197 23.47 4.34 -1.62
CA SER A 197 24.20 4.39 -2.89
C SER A 197 23.85 3.24 -3.84
N ALA A 198 23.12 2.23 -3.35
CA ALA A 198 22.63 1.11 -4.15
C ALA A 198 21.54 1.50 -5.15
N ALA A 199 20.86 2.63 -4.91
CA ALA A 199 19.76 3.11 -5.74
C ALA A 199 20.07 4.49 -6.31
N GLN A 200 19.33 4.87 -7.36
CA GLN A 200 19.54 6.16 -8.00
C GLN A 200 18.94 7.29 -7.17
N VAL A 201 19.51 8.49 -7.30
CA VAL A 201 18.93 9.70 -6.69
C VAL A 201 17.48 9.90 -7.16
N ARG A 202 17.18 9.60 -8.43
CA ARG A 202 15.81 9.63 -8.97
C ARG A 202 14.87 8.71 -8.21
N ASP A 203 15.28 7.48 -7.90
CA ASP A 203 14.42 6.51 -7.21
C ASP A 203 14.12 6.98 -5.78
N TRP A 204 15.13 7.53 -5.10
CA TRP A 204 14.96 8.16 -3.79
C TRP A 204 14.03 9.36 -3.83
N LEU A 205 14.23 10.27 -4.79
CA LEU A 205 13.39 11.45 -4.96
C LEU A 205 11.94 11.05 -5.25
N SER A 206 11.72 10.07 -6.13
CA SER A 206 10.37 9.56 -6.42
C SER A 206 9.68 8.99 -5.19
N VAL A 207 10.37 8.17 -4.39
CA VAL A 207 9.81 7.59 -3.16
C VAL A 207 9.50 8.68 -2.14
N ILE A 208 10.46 9.57 -1.86
CA ILE A 208 10.29 10.65 -0.87
C ILE A 208 9.18 11.60 -1.29
N LEU A 209 9.14 11.99 -2.57
CA LEU A 209 8.14 12.89 -3.11
C LEU A 209 6.74 12.28 -3.02
N LEU A 210 6.54 11.04 -3.48
CA LEU A 210 5.23 10.39 -3.44
C LEU A 210 4.72 10.16 -2.02
N TRP A 211 5.59 9.75 -1.09
CA TRP A 211 5.23 9.66 0.33
C TRP A 211 4.84 11.03 0.89
N SER A 212 5.63 12.08 0.60
CA SER A 212 5.39 13.43 1.10
C SER A 212 4.09 14.02 0.56
N ILE A 213 3.81 13.81 -0.74
CA ILE A 213 2.55 14.23 -1.37
C ILE A 213 1.37 13.49 -0.76
N ALA A 214 1.46 12.15 -0.62
CA ALA A 214 0.37 11.35 -0.06
C ALA A 214 0.05 11.77 1.39
N ILE A 215 1.08 11.92 2.23
CA ILE A 215 0.92 12.38 3.61
C ILE A 215 0.38 13.82 3.65
N GLY A 216 0.91 14.70 2.79
CA GLY A 216 0.46 16.10 2.68
C GLY A 216 -1.01 16.22 2.29
N ILE A 217 -1.48 15.41 1.34
CA ILE A 217 -2.90 15.33 0.95
C ILE A 217 -3.74 14.86 2.13
N CYS A 218 -3.33 13.81 2.84
CA CYS A 218 -4.06 13.33 4.01
C CYS A 218 -4.18 14.39 5.12
N ILE A 219 -3.08 15.10 5.42
CA ILE A 219 -3.08 16.20 6.41
C ILE A 219 -4.00 17.33 5.95
N PHE A 220 -3.91 17.74 4.68
CA PHE A 220 -4.78 18.77 4.11
C PHE A 220 -6.26 18.38 4.23
N LEU A 221 -6.61 17.14 3.88
CA LEU A 221 -7.99 16.63 3.96
C LEU A 221 -8.51 16.60 5.40
N ILE A 222 -7.68 16.26 6.40
CA ILE A 222 -8.07 16.33 7.82
C ILE A 222 -8.35 17.78 8.23
N ILE A 223 -7.45 18.70 7.90
CA ILE A 223 -7.61 20.13 8.24
C ILE A 223 -8.87 20.69 7.57
N TYR A 224 -9.09 20.34 6.31
CA TYR A 224 -10.29 20.73 5.57
C TYR A 224 -11.56 20.15 6.19
N GLY A 225 -11.57 18.87 6.57
CA GLY A 225 -12.70 18.23 7.23
C GLY A 225 -13.02 18.89 8.58
N GLU A 226 -12.02 19.13 9.43
CA GLU A 226 -12.21 19.79 10.72
C GLU A 226 -12.71 21.23 10.56
N ALA A 227 -12.26 21.96 9.54
CA ALA A 227 -12.71 23.33 9.28
C ALA A 227 -14.19 23.42 8.85
N ASN A 228 -14.71 22.40 8.16
CA ASN A 228 -16.08 22.39 7.63
C ASN A 228 -17.08 21.68 8.56
N ASP A 229 -16.71 20.51 9.09
CA ASP A 229 -17.59 19.65 9.90
C ASP A 229 -17.34 19.77 11.41
N GLY A 230 -16.32 20.54 11.83
CA GLY A 230 -15.96 20.72 13.22
C GLY A 230 -15.32 19.50 13.87
N LYS A 231 -15.19 19.51 15.19
CA LYS A 231 -14.48 18.45 15.95
C LYS A 231 -15.30 17.18 16.17
N ALA A 232 -16.59 17.19 15.84
CA ALA A 232 -17.49 16.04 16.02
C ALA A 232 -17.04 14.81 15.20
N ILE A 233 -16.37 15.03 14.07
CA ILE A 233 -15.81 13.98 13.19
C ILE A 233 -14.85 13.02 13.91
N TRP A 234 -14.24 13.44 15.02
CA TRP A 234 -13.33 12.62 15.82
C TRP A 234 -14.04 11.62 16.74
N ALA A 235 -15.37 11.78 16.94
CA ALA A 235 -16.17 10.81 17.68
C ALA A 235 -16.40 9.50 16.90
N ALA A 236 -16.15 9.52 15.58
CA ALA A 236 -16.22 8.35 14.71
C ALA A 236 -15.23 7.26 15.17
N LYS A 237 -15.77 6.09 15.55
CA LYS A 237 -14.98 4.95 16.04
C LYS A 237 -14.61 4.00 14.90
N PHE A 238 -13.45 3.35 15.01
CA PHE A 238 -13.02 2.27 14.12
C PHE A 238 -14.10 1.20 13.95
N GLY A 239 -14.38 0.82 12.69
CA GLY A 239 -15.19 -0.35 12.35
C GLY A 239 -16.69 -0.27 12.70
N LYS A 240 -17.20 0.87 13.16
CA LYS A 240 -18.63 1.05 13.48
C LYS A 240 -19.36 1.78 12.34
N THR A 241 -19.52 1.09 11.22
CA THR A 241 -20.29 1.57 10.06
C THR A 241 -21.81 1.46 10.24
N SER A 242 -22.29 0.85 11.33
CA SER A 242 -23.70 0.56 11.57
C SER A 242 -24.52 1.76 12.05
N SER A 243 -23.88 2.85 12.45
CA SER A 243 -24.51 4.15 12.68
C SER A 243 -23.75 5.15 11.83
N VAL A 244 -24.13 5.24 10.55
CA VAL A 244 -23.58 6.25 9.63
C VAL A 244 -23.95 7.61 10.20
N ASP A 245 -23.01 8.22 10.92
CA ASP A 245 -23.17 9.56 11.41
C ASP A 245 -23.02 10.52 10.23
N SER A 246 -24.00 11.39 10.04
CA SER A 246 -23.97 12.47 9.04
C SER A 246 -22.68 13.30 9.05
N SER A 247 -22.00 13.39 10.20
CA SER A 247 -20.73 14.10 10.36
C SER A 247 -19.56 13.44 9.60
N THR A 248 -19.67 12.14 9.32
CA THR A 248 -18.62 11.35 8.64
C THR A 248 -18.85 11.20 7.14
N LEU A 249 -19.97 11.70 6.63
CA LEU A 249 -20.29 11.67 5.20
C LEU A 249 -19.65 12.84 4.46
N ILE A 250 -19.14 12.57 3.26
CA ILE A 250 -18.69 13.63 2.37
C ILE A 250 -19.91 14.39 1.83
N LYS A 251 -19.93 15.69 2.10
CA LYS A 251 -20.98 16.65 1.73
C LYS A 251 -20.52 17.51 0.56
N GLY A 252 -21.45 17.87 -0.33
CA GLY A 252 -21.20 18.85 -1.40
C GLY A 252 -22.03 18.65 -2.66
N ASP A 253 -22.61 19.73 -3.15
CA ASP A 253 -23.59 19.76 -4.26
C ASP A 253 -23.07 19.15 -5.58
N SER A 254 -21.75 19.13 -5.77
CA SER A 254 -21.11 18.59 -6.97
C SER A 254 -20.56 17.17 -6.79
N TRP A 255 -20.81 16.52 -5.65
CA TRP A 255 -20.32 15.17 -5.39
C TRP A 255 -21.11 14.14 -6.22
N PRO A 256 -20.44 13.13 -6.81
CA PRO A 256 -21.15 12.14 -7.61
C PRO A 256 -22.12 11.29 -6.77
N THR A 257 -23.30 11.03 -7.31
CA THR A 257 -24.33 10.16 -6.69
C THR A 257 -24.33 8.75 -7.26
N SER A 258 -23.44 8.43 -8.21
CA SER A 258 -23.37 7.08 -8.80
C SER A 258 -22.53 6.12 -7.96
N LEU A 259 -22.98 4.86 -7.88
CA LEU A 259 -22.23 3.78 -7.24
C LEU A 259 -20.83 3.62 -7.85
N LEU A 260 -20.73 3.68 -9.18
CA LEU A 260 -19.47 3.50 -9.91
C LEU A 260 -18.44 4.57 -9.55
N ALA A 261 -18.83 5.85 -9.60
CA ALA A 261 -17.91 6.95 -9.33
C ALA A 261 -17.43 6.94 -7.87
N ASN A 262 -18.34 6.77 -6.90
CA ASN A 262 -17.97 6.67 -5.48
C ASN A 262 -17.05 5.46 -5.21
N THR A 263 -17.32 4.32 -5.83
CA THR A 263 -16.47 3.13 -5.70
C THR A 263 -15.06 3.40 -6.21
N ILE A 264 -14.90 4.09 -7.36
CA ILE A 264 -13.58 4.46 -7.88
C ILE A 264 -12.89 5.42 -6.92
N ILE A 265 -13.57 6.48 -6.48
CA ILE A 265 -13.01 7.50 -5.58
C ILE A 265 -12.51 6.88 -4.26
N ALA A 266 -13.31 6.02 -3.64
CA ALA A 266 -12.94 5.33 -2.40
C ALA A 266 -11.74 4.36 -2.56
N ASN A 267 -11.38 4.00 -3.79
CA ASN A 267 -10.27 3.08 -4.10
C ASN A 267 -9.02 3.76 -4.71
N ILE A 268 -9.08 5.05 -5.08
CA ILE A 268 -7.92 5.81 -5.57
C ILE A 268 -6.75 5.81 -4.56
N PRO A 269 -6.97 6.03 -3.25
CA PRO A 269 -5.88 6.00 -2.26
C PRO A 269 -5.11 4.66 -2.25
N GLN A 270 -5.82 3.54 -2.44
CA GLN A 270 -5.24 2.19 -2.49
C GLN A 270 -4.37 2.02 -3.75
N LEU A 271 -4.75 2.63 -4.88
CA LEU A 271 -3.93 2.66 -6.09
C LEU A 271 -2.64 3.46 -5.88
N ILE A 272 -2.73 4.65 -5.28
CA ILE A 272 -1.56 5.48 -4.94
C ILE A 272 -0.63 4.70 -3.99
N PHE A 273 -1.19 4.07 -2.96
CA PHE A 273 -0.41 3.25 -2.04
C PHE A 273 0.27 2.06 -2.74
N SER A 274 -0.39 1.43 -3.71
CA SER A 274 0.20 0.33 -4.49
C SER A 274 1.43 0.79 -5.29
N LEU A 275 1.41 1.99 -5.87
CA LEU A 275 2.56 2.59 -6.56
C LEU A 275 3.70 2.89 -5.58
N ILE A 276 3.38 3.48 -4.42
CA ILE A 276 4.34 3.75 -3.36
C ILE A 276 4.98 2.45 -2.88
N TYR A 277 4.19 1.41 -2.63
CA TYR A 277 4.67 0.08 -2.23
C TYR A 277 5.62 -0.51 -3.27
N PHE A 278 5.29 -0.44 -4.56
CA PHE A 278 6.13 -0.96 -5.63
C PHE A 278 7.52 -0.30 -5.64
N LEU A 279 7.56 1.05 -5.60
CA LEU A 279 8.82 1.79 -5.58
C LEU A 279 9.62 1.53 -4.30
N THR A 280 8.93 1.48 -3.16
CA THR A 280 9.51 1.19 -1.85
C THR A 280 10.13 -0.20 -1.81
N ASN A 281 9.42 -1.21 -2.34
CA ASN A 281 9.90 -2.58 -2.45
C ASN A 281 11.11 -2.68 -3.39
N SER A 282 11.09 -1.98 -4.52
CA SER A 282 12.23 -1.91 -5.46
C SER A 282 13.46 -1.28 -4.80
N LEU A 283 13.29 -0.18 -4.06
CA LEU A 283 14.36 0.52 -3.36
C LEU A 283 15.00 -0.37 -2.28
N LEU A 284 14.16 -0.99 -1.43
CA LEU A 284 14.62 -1.88 -0.38
C LEU A 284 15.32 -3.12 -0.94
N THR A 285 14.80 -3.68 -2.03
CA THR A 285 15.42 -4.81 -2.75
C THR A 285 16.82 -4.41 -3.21
N SER A 286 16.97 -3.28 -3.91
CA SER A 286 18.28 -2.78 -4.38
C SER A 286 19.28 -2.60 -3.25
N MET A 287 18.86 -2.00 -2.12
CA MET A 287 19.73 -1.83 -0.95
C MET A 287 20.19 -3.18 -0.35
N THR A 288 19.28 -4.14 -0.23
CA THR A 288 19.64 -5.46 0.31
C THR A 288 20.51 -6.29 -0.64
N LEU A 289 20.32 -6.14 -1.95
CA LEU A 289 21.18 -6.75 -2.96
C LEU A 289 22.60 -6.18 -2.90
N ALA A 290 22.75 -4.85 -2.77
CA ALA A 290 24.05 -4.23 -2.60
C ALA A 290 24.73 -4.65 -1.28
N ALA A 291 23.96 -4.79 -0.19
CA ALA A 291 24.47 -5.30 1.06
C ALA A 291 25.00 -6.74 0.93
N GLU A 292 24.25 -7.61 0.27
CA GLU A 292 24.67 -8.99 -0.01
C GLU A 292 25.90 -9.04 -0.92
N TRP A 293 25.91 -8.24 -1.98
CA TRP A 293 27.05 -8.06 -2.88
C TRP A 293 28.32 -7.69 -2.12
N SER A 294 28.25 -6.63 -1.30
CA SER A 294 29.41 -6.15 -0.51
C SER A 294 29.96 -7.21 0.46
N ARG A 295 29.12 -8.14 0.90
CA ARG A 295 29.51 -9.17 1.87
C ARG A 295 30.43 -10.24 1.25
N TYR A 296 30.37 -10.44 -0.06
CA TYR A 296 31.27 -11.36 -0.77
C TYR A 296 32.73 -10.89 -0.79
N ALA A 297 33.00 -9.60 -0.53
CA ALA A 297 34.38 -9.13 -0.37
C ALA A 297 35.00 -9.54 0.98
N VAL A 298 34.18 -9.73 2.01
CA VAL A 298 34.64 -10.06 3.37
C VAL A 298 34.60 -11.56 3.63
N LEU A 299 33.53 -12.23 3.18
CA LEU A 299 33.25 -13.62 3.50
C LEU A 299 33.15 -14.46 2.23
N ARG A 300 33.89 -15.58 2.21
CA ARG A 300 33.74 -16.63 1.21
C ARG A 300 32.43 -17.38 1.43
N ARG A 301 31.55 -17.41 0.42
CA ARG A 301 30.20 -18.00 0.50
C ARG A 301 29.75 -18.56 -0.84
N GLY A 302 28.89 -19.59 -0.80
CA GLY A 302 28.23 -20.06 -2.02
C GLY A 302 27.17 -19.07 -2.51
N LEU A 303 27.03 -19.00 -3.84
CA LEU A 303 26.10 -18.10 -4.53
C LEU A 303 24.65 -18.43 -4.20
N ARG A 304 23.82 -17.39 -4.04
CA ARG A 304 22.38 -17.57 -3.86
C ARG A 304 21.70 -17.50 -5.22
N VAL A 305 21.16 -18.62 -5.68
CA VAL A 305 20.58 -18.79 -7.02
C VAL A 305 19.07 -19.03 -6.96
N SER A 306 18.33 -18.59 -7.96
CA SER A 306 16.87 -18.70 -8.01
C SER A 306 16.37 -20.08 -8.41
N TRP A 307 17.19 -20.87 -9.11
CA TRP A 307 16.80 -22.15 -9.67
C TRP A 307 17.87 -23.23 -9.47
N ASN A 308 17.43 -24.42 -9.05
CA ASN A 308 18.23 -25.67 -8.98
C ASN A 308 19.64 -25.49 -8.37
N PRO A 309 19.76 -25.14 -7.07
CA PRO A 309 21.07 -24.92 -6.44
C PRO A 309 21.92 -26.20 -6.46
N LYS A 310 23.19 -26.05 -6.84
CA LYS A 310 24.16 -27.16 -6.88
C LYS A 310 25.28 -26.95 -5.86
N ALA A 311 25.69 -28.05 -5.21
CA ALA A 311 26.80 -28.10 -4.25
C ALA A 311 26.73 -26.99 -3.16
N ALA A 312 27.66 -26.02 -3.15
CA ALA A 312 27.70 -24.97 -2.14
C ALA A 312 26.70 -23.83 -2.39
N GLN A 313 26.02 -23.80 -3.55
CA GLN A 313 25.00 -22.80 -3.85
C GLN A 313 23.82 -22.92 -2.90
N ARG A 314 23.17 -21.79 -2.65
CA ARG A 314 22.02 -21.69 -1.76
C ARG A 314 20.79 -21.29 -2.56
N GLN A 315 19.65 -21.88 -2.22
CA GLN A 315 18.39 -21.47 -2.83
C GLN A 315 18.05 -20.02 -2.44
N SER A 316 17.58 -19.24 -3.40
CA SER A 316 17.00 -17.94 -3.12
C SER A 316 15.72 -18.08 -2.30
N TYR A 317 15.38 -17.00 -1.61
CA TYR A 317 14.03 -16.85 -1.06
C TYR A 317 13.03 -16.80 -2.24
N PHE A 318 11.80 -17.27 -2.01
CA PHE A 318 10.72 -17.18 -2.99
C PHE A 318 10.44 -15.73 -3.42
N LEU A 319 10.74 -14.77 -2.54
CA LEU A 319 10.74 -13.32 -2.79
C LEU A 319 12.19 -12.84 -2.86
N SER A 320 12.60 -12.02 -3.83
CA SER A 320 13.99 -11.52 -3.96
C SER A 320 14.56 -10.91 -2.66
N LEU A 321 13.68 -10.32 -1.85
CA LEU A 321 13.99 -9.67 -0.58
C LEU A 321 14.10 -10.68 0.59
N PRO A 322 15.14 -10.60 1.47
CA PRO A 322 15.23 -11.45 2.65
C PRO A 322 14.04 -11.32 3.61
N TYR A 323 13.54 -12.43 4.17
CA TYR A 323 12.35 -12.45 5.03
C TYR A 323 12.39 -11.46 6.21
N ARG A 324 13.57 -11.19 6.78
CA ARG A 324 13.76 -10.18 7.85
C ARG A 324 13.35 -8.76 7.46
N TYR A 325 13.29 -8.46 6.16
CA TYR A 325 12.85 -7.17 5.62
C TYR A 325 11.50 -7.31 4.90
N ALA A 326 11.28 -8.43 4.20
CA ALA A 326 10.03 -8.69 3.48
C ALA A 326 8.84 -8.84 4.43
N VAL A 327 8.98 -9.58 5.54
CA VAL A 327 7.87 -9.81 6.48
C VAL A 327 7.41 -8.49 7.14
N PRO A 328 8.30 -7.65 7.72
CA PRO A 328 7.88 -6.34 8.23
C PRO A 328 7.24 -5.45 7.17
N LEU A 329 7.82 -5.39 5.95
CA LEU A 329 7.29 -4.59 4.84
C LEU A 329 5.88 -5.06 4.43
N MET A 330 5.65 -6.37 4.34
CA MET A 330 4.35 -6.94 3.99
C MET A 330 3.33 -6.76 5.12
N ALA A 331 3.73 -6.91 6.37
CA ALA A 331 2.85 -6.70 7.51
C ALA A 331 2.41 -5.24 7.62
N SER A 332 3.36 -4.30 7.48
CA SER A 332 3.05 -2.86 7.53
C SER A 332 2.24 -2.43 6.30
N SER A 333 2.50 -2.99 5.12
CA SER A 333 1.71 -2.69 3.91
C SER A 333 0.29 -3.25 3.97
N ALA A 334 0.10 -4.46 4.49
CA ALA A 334 -1.22 -5.02 4.74
C ALA A 334 -2.01 -4.17 5.75
N THR A 335 -1.33 -3.72 6.82
CA THR A 335 -1.91 -2.82 7.82
C THR A 335 -2.33 -1.49 7.19
N LEU A 336 -1.48 -0.89 6.35
CA LEU A 336 -1.82 0.34 5.62
C LEU A 336 -2.98 0.15 4.65
N HIS A 337 -3.00 -0.95 3.88
CA HIS A 337 -4.12 -1.26 3.00
C HIS A 337 -5.45 -1.32 3.76
N TRP A 338 -5.44 -1.96 4.93
CA TRP A 338 -6.61 -2.04 5.80
C TRP A 338 -6.98 -0.66 6.39
N LEU A 339 -6.02 0.11 6.90
CA LEU A 339 -6.29 1.46 7.43
C LEU A 339 -6.82 2.41 6.36
N ILE A 340 -6.32 2.32 5.13
CA ILE A 340 -6.80 3.11 4.00
C ILE A 340 -8.27 2.76 3.68
N SER A 341 -8.66 1.48 3.74
CA SER A 341 -10.06 1.09 3.52
C SER A 341 -11.01 1.58 4.62
N GLN A 342 -10.49 1.87 5.81
CA GLN A 342 -11.24 2.51 6.90
C GLN A 342 -11.19 4.05 6.86
N SER A 343 -10.26 4.61 6.07
CA SER A 343 -10.05 6.05 5.95
C SER A 343 -11.08 6.70 5.05
N ILE A 344 -11.35 6.09 3.89
CA ILE A 344 -12.41 6.49 2.96
C ILE A 344 -13.14 5.22 2.53
N PHE A 345 -14.45 5.18 2.74
CA PHE A 345 -15.28 4.01 2.47
C PHE A 345 -16.57 4.41 1.77
N LEU A 346 -17.12 3.49 0.98
CA LEU A 346 -18.39 3.71 0.28
C LEU A 346 -19.55 3.61 1.27
N VAL A 347 -20.51 4.53 1.17
CA VAL A 347 -21.78 4.52 1.91
C VAL A 347 -22.93 4.57 0.92
N GLY A 348 -23.86 3.63 1.07
CA GLY A 348 -25.11 3.59 0.31
C GLY A 348 -26.30 3.43 1.27
N VAL A 349 -27.29 4.30 1.13
CA VAL A 349 -28.53 4.29 1.92
C VAL A 349 -29.71 4.29 0.96
N ASP A 350 -30.61 3.33 1.15
CA ASP A 350 -31.86 3.25 0.41
C ASP A 350 -32.95 4.02 1.13
N ALA A 351 -33.73 4.79 0.37
CA ALA A 351 -34.86 5.53 0.91
C ALA A 351 -36.16 4.75 0.79
N TYR A 352 -36.94 4.72 1.87
CA TYR A 352 -38.26 4.11 1.89
C TYR A 352 -39.30 5.15 2.30
N ASP A 353 -40.40 5.21 1.57
CA ASP A 353 -41.54 6.06 1.90
C ASP A 353 -42.33 5.48 3.09
N PRO A 354 -43.27 6.24 3.71
CA PRO A 354 -44.06 5.77 4.84
C PRO A 354 -44.87 4.48 4.56
N ASP A 355 -45.22 4.24 3.30
CA ASP A 355 -45.90 3.01 2.86
C ASP A 355 -44.94 1.82 2.65
N TRP A 356 -43.68 1.94 3.11
CA TRP A 356 -42.62 0.93 2.95
C TRP A 356 -42.26 0.61 1.49
N THR A 357 -42.51 1.56 0.59
CA THR A 357 -42.10 1.48 -0.82
C THR A 357 -40.71 2.07 -1.02
N HIS A 358 -39.83 1.33 -1.72
CA HIS A 358 -38.49 1.81 -2.04
C HIS A 358 -38.57 2.98 -3.03
N ASN A 359 -37.98 4.11 -2.66
CA ASN A 359 -37.98 5.33 -3.45
C ASN A 359 -36.57 5.66 -3.94
N ALA A 360 -36.23 5.11 -5.10
CA ALA A 360 -34.91 5.26 -5.70
C ALA A 360 -34.50 6.73 -6.00
N SER A 361 -35.45 7.67 -6.01
CA SER A 361 -35.14 9.10 -6.24
C SER A 361 -34.50 9.77 -5.02
N LEU A 362 -34.66 9.18 -3.84
CA LEU A 362 -34.14 9.67 -2.56
C LEU A 362 -32.96 8.83 -2.03
N ASP A 363 -32.52 7.81 -2.78
CA ASP A 363 -31.36 6.99 -2.43
C ASP A 363 -30.09 7.85 -2.34
N VAL A 364 -29.28 7.61 -1.31
CA VAL A 364 -28.03 8.35 -1.07
C VAL A 364 -26.84 7.44 -1.30
N MET A 365 -26.00 7.80 -2.27
CA MET A 365 -24.71 7.14 -2.51
C MET A 365 -23.59 8.17 -2.40
N THR A 366 -22.72 7.99 -1.42
CA THR A 366 -21.59 8.89 -1.16
C THR A 366 -20.41 8.10 -0.57
N CYS A 367 -19.33 8.79 -0.25
CA CYS A 367 -18.24 8.23 0.55
C CYS A 367 -18.30 8.77 1.98
N GLY A 368 -17.97 7.93 2.95
CA GLY A 368 -17.67 8.33 4.31
C GLY A 368 -16.17 8.38 4.55
N TYR A 369 -15.74 9.14 5.55
CA TYR A 369 -14.34 9.20 5.98
C TYR A 369 -14.19 9.13 7.50
N THR A 370 -13.05 8.59 7.95
CA THR A 370 -12.71 8.50 9.38
C THR A 370 -11.37 9.16 9.66
N PRO A 371 -11.32 10.34 10.32
CA PRO A 371 -10.07 11.03 10.64
C PRO A 371 -9.09 10.17 11.45
N VAL A 372 -9.59 9.38 12.39
CA VAL A 372 -8.77 8.49 13.24
C VAL A 372 -8.03 7.44 12.39
N ALA A 373 -8.69 6.89 11.38
CA ALA A 373 -8.07 5.94 10.46
C ALA A 373 -7.01 6.62 9.58
N ILE A 374 -7.28 7.85 9.12
CA ILE A 374 -6.32 8.64 8.33
C ILE A 374 -5.05 8.94 9.15
N VAL A 375 -5.20 9.41 10.40
CA VAL A 375 -4.03 9.67 11.28
C VAL A 375 -3.25 8.40 11.57
N SER A 376 -3.94 7.28 11.79
CA SER A 376 -3.29 5.98 12.00
C SER A 376 -2.52 5.54 10.75
N ALA A 377 -3.07 5.74 9.55
CA ALA A 377 -2.40 5.46 8.29
C ALA A 377 -1.17 6.36 8.09
N ILE A 378 -1.26 7.67 8.40
CA ILE A 378 -0.12 8.59 8.37
C ILE A 378 0.97 8.12 9.33
N SER A 379 0.60 7.69 10.53
CA SER A 379 1.55 7.24 11.55
C SER A 379 2.32 5.99 11.11
N VAL A 380 1.61 4.96 10.61
CA VAL A 380 2.24 3.74 10.09
C VAL A 380 3.09 4.04 8.84
N GLY A 381 2.58 4.87 7.93
CA GLY A 381 3.28 5.27 6.72
C GLY A 381 4.56 6.07 6.99
N GLY A 382 4.49 7.03 7.91
CA GLY A 382 5.64 7.80 8.37
C GLY A 382 6.69 6.90 9.03
N ALA A 383 6.27 5.95 9.89
CA ALA A 383 7.18 4.99 10.50
C ALA A 383 7.88 4.10 9.44
N MET A 384 7.16 3.68 8.39
CA MET A 384 7.75 2.94 7.27
C MET A 384 8.80 3.77 6.52
N LEU A 385 8.49 5.03 6.18
CA LEU A 385 9.42 5.93 5.49
C LEU A 385 10.69 6.17 6.34
N LEU A 386 10.53 6.49 7.61
CA LEU A 386 11.63 6.69 8.55
C LEU A 386 12.51 5.44 8.69
N SER A 387 11.90 4.25 8.76
CA SER A 387 12.62 2.98 8.84
C SER A 387 13.49 2.75 7.60
N ILE A 388 12.99 3.10 6.42
CA ILE A 388 13.74 2.96 5.16
C ILE A 388 14.88 3.96 5.09
N MET A 389 14.65 5.20 5.50
CA MET A 389 15.71 6.21 5.61
C MET A 389 16.79 5.77 6.60
N ALA A 390 16.42 5.20 7.75
CA ALA A 390 17.36 4.68 8.74
C ALA A 390 18.20 3.51 8.18
N LEU A 391 17.58 2.60 7.41
CA LEU A 391 18.30 1.53 6.72
C LEU A 391 19.26 2.08 5.66
N ALA A 392 18.87 3.13 4.93
CA ALA A 392 19.67 3.77 3.89
C ALA A 392 21.00 4.35 4.42
N LEU A 393 21.00 4.79 5.67
CA LEU A 393 22.18 5.36 6.34
C LEU A 393 23.17 4.30 6.82
N ARG A 394 22.82 3.01 6.81
CA ARG A 394 23.75 1.94 7.19
C ARG A 394 24.93 1.89 6.21
N ARG A 395 26.12 1.63 6.74
CA ARG A 395 27.33 1.39 5.92
C ARG A 395 27.31 -0.04 5.38
N LEU A 396 27.85 -0.24 4.19
CA LEU A 396 28.11 -1.56 3.63
C LEU A 396 29.28 -2.22 4.39
N ASP A 397 29.31 -3.57 4.34
CA ASP A 397 30.30 -4.36 5.10
C ASP A 397 31.73 -4.16 4.55
N SER A 398 31.85 -3.87 3.25
CA SER A 398 33.11 -3.67 2.55
C SER A 398 33.12 -2.43 1.66
N ALA A 399 34.29 -2.09 1.16
CA ALA A 399 34.50 -1.05 0.15
C ALA A 399 34.48 -1.65 -1.28
N MET A 400 33.74 -2.75 -1.48
CA MET A 400 33.51 -3.30 -2.81
C MET A 400 32.66 -2.34 -3.65
N VAL A 401 32.95 -2.26 -4.94
CA VAL A 401 32.20 -1.41 -5.87
C VAL A 401 30.75 -1.84 -5.97
N VAL A 402 29.83 -0.88 -6.03
CA VAL A 402 28.39 -1.15 -5.99
C VAL A 402 27.87 -1.45 -7.39
N ALA A 403 27.73 -2.74 -7.71
CA ALA A 403 27.18 -3.20 -8.98
C ALA A 403 25.64 -3.09 -9.06
N GLY A 404 24.94 -3.13 -7.91
CA GLY A 404 23.48 -3.04 -7.87
C GLY A 404 22.81 -4.15 -8.70
N SER A 405 21.90 -3.76 -9.61
CA SER A 405 21.27 -4.65 -10.60
C SER A 405 21.86 -4.50 -12.01
N CYS A 406 23.04 -3.89 -12.15
CA CYS A 406 23.66 -3.65 -13.46
C CYS A 406 24.42 -4.89 -13.92
N SER A 407 23.91 -5.59 -14.94
CA SER A 407 24.52 -6.81 -15.45
C SER A 407 25.96 -6.60 -15.94
N LEU A 408 26.27 -5.45 -16.56
CA LEU A 408 27.62 -5.15 -17.05
C LEU A 408 28.62 -4.99 -15.89
N ALA A 409 28.23 -4.32 -14.80
CA ALA A 409 29.07 -4.18 -13.61
C ALA A 409 29.28 -5.53 -12.90
N ILE A 410 28.28 -6.40 -12.89
CA ILE A 410 28.41 -7.77 -12.35
C ILE A 410 29.36 -8.59 -13.24
N ALA A 411 29.19 -8.54 -14.56
CA ALA A 411 30.00 -9.26 -15.54
C ALA A 411 31.49 -8.86 -15.45
N ALA A 412 31.76 -7.56 -15.31
CA ALA A 412 33.12 -7.04 -15.20
C ALA A 412 33.86 -7.59 -13.97
N ALA A 413 33.14 -7.95 -12.91
CA ALA A 413 33.71 -8.57 -11.72
C ALA A 413 33.91 -10.10 -11.83
N CYS A 414 33.59 -10.73 -12.97
CA CYS A 414 33.57 -12.19 -13.15
C CYS A 414 34.57 -12.66 -14.22
N HIS A 415 35.83 -12.21 -14.14
CA HIS A 415 36.91 -12.59 -15.08
C HIS A 415 38.07 -13.34 -14.40
N PRO A 416 37.84 -14.51 -13.77
CA PRO A 416 38.85 -15.18 -12.93
C PRO A 416 40.17 -15.55 -13.65
N LYS A 417 40.16 -15.66 -14.98
CA LYS A 417 41.33 -16.04 -15.79
C LYS A 417 42.04 -14.86 -16.46
N HIS A 418 41.60 -13.62 -16.20
CA HIS A 418 42.19 -12.45 -16.84
C HIS A 418 43.41 -11.96 -16.07
N ASP A 419 44.52 -11.73 -16.79
CA ASP A 419 45.71 -11.07 -16.28
C ASP A 419 45.98 -9.80 -17.12
N PRO A 420 45.92 -8.60 -16.51
CA PRO A 420 46.11 -7.34 -17.22
C PRO A 420 47.57 -7.07 -17.62
N ASN A 421 48.55 -7.83 -17.13
CA ASN A 421 49.97 -7.61 -17.42
C ASN A 421 50.51 -8.49 -18.56
N LEU A 422 49.72 -9.43 -19.07
CA LEU A 422 50.08 -10.28 -20.21
C LEU A 422 49.76 -9.57 -21.54
N GLN A 423 50.79 -9.30 -22.34
CA GLN A 423 50.69 -8.54 -23.61
C GLN A 423 50.13 -9.34 -24.79
N ASN A 424 49.97 -10.66 -24.68
CA ASN A 424 49.51 -11.51 -25.76
C ASN A 424 48.08 -12.00 -25.51
N GLU A 425 47.11 -11.40 -26.22
CA GLU A 425 45.73 -11.90 -26.31
C GLU A 425 45.65 -13.36 -26.79
N ALA A 426 46.73 -13.89 -27.39
CA ALA A 426 46.86 -15.25 -27.91
C ALA A 426 47.19 -16.34 -26.88
N HIS A 427 47.37 -16.01 -25.59
CA HIS A 427 47.60 -16.96 -24.50
C HIS A 427 46.59 -16.80 -23.35
N GLN A 428 45.37 -16.32 -23.63
CA GLN A 428 44.24 -16.67 -22.76
C GLN A 428 43.99 -18.16 -22.95
N VAL A 429 44.72 -18.97 -22.18
CA VAL A 429 44.65 -20.42 -22.17
C VAL A 429 43.20 -20.81 -21.92
N ASP A 430 42.50 -21.19 -23.00
CA ASP A 430 41.50 -22.24 -22.92
C ASP A 430 42.21 -23.42 -22.27
N SER A 431 42.07 -23.52 -20.95
CA SER A 431 42.57 -24.63 -20.16
C SER A 431 42.04 -25.88 -20.84
N VAL A 432 42.96 -26.64 -21.46
CA VAL A 432 42.70 -27.87 -22.21
C VAL A 432 42.02 -28.94 -21.33
N HIS A 433 41.89 -28.70 -20.03
CA HIS A 433 41.00 -29.42 -19.13
C HIS A 433 39.90 -28.47 -18.62
N PRO A 434 38.62 -28.76 -18.90
CA PRO A 434 37.55 -28.12 -18.15
C PRO A 434 37.78 -28.45 -16.66
N PRO A 435 37.64 -27.48 -15.74
CA PRO A 435 37.74 -27.76 -14.32
C PRO A 435 36.74 -28.88 -13.97
N GLU A 436 37.18 -29.87 -13.17
CA GLU A 436 36.31 -31.00 -12.76
C GLU A 436 35.02 -30.51 -12.08
N VAL A 437 35.05 -29.31 -11.49
CA VAL A 437 33.91 -28.65 -10.86
C VAL A 437 33.86 -27.19 -11.31
N ASP A 438 32.68 -26.76 -11.79
CA ASP A 438 32.41 -25.37 -12.12
C ASP A 438 32.61 -24.46 -10.88
N MET A 439 33.38 -23.40 -11.03
CA MET A 439 33.69 -22.44 -9.96
C MET A 439 32.43 -21.83 -9.35
N ALA A 440 31.35 -21.68 -10.13
CA ALA A 440 30.07 -21.19 -9.65
C ALA A 440 29.39 -22.10 -8.61
N TYR A 441 29.80 -23.37 -8.53
CA TYR A 441 29.28 -24.35 -7.55
C TYR A 441 30.07 -24.38 -6.23
N LEU A 442 31.22 -23.70 -6.18
CA LEU A 442 32.07 -23.61 -5.01
C LEU A 442 31.79 -22.33 -4.20
N PRO A 443 32.23 -22.25 -2.93
CA PRO A 443 32.20 -21.00 -2.18
C PRO A 443 33.15 -19.96 -2.81
N VAL A 444 32.60 -18.85 -3.27
CA VAL A 444 33.35 -17.75 -3.91
C VAL A 444 33.53 -16.57 -2.96
N LYS A 445 34.60 -15.80 -3.20
CA LYS A 445 34.89 -14.53 -2.56
C LYS A 445 35.32 -13.55 -3.66
N TRP A 446 34.97 -12.28 -3.51
CA TRP A 446 35.48 -11.22 -4.38
C TRP A 446 36.71 -10.58 -3.75
N GLY A 447 37.72 -10.28 -4.56
CA GLY A 447 38.91 -9.57 -4.12
C GLY A 447 39.98 -9.50 -5.20
N ALA A 448 41.13 -8.95 -4.82
CA ALA A 448 42.32 -8.91 -5.65
C ALA A 448 42.97 -10.31 -5.73
N VAL A 449 43.23 -10.76 -6.96
CA VAL A 449 43.96 -12.00 -7.24
C VAL A 449 45.45 -11.68 -7.41
N ALA A 450 46.32 -12.62 -7.08
CA ALA A 450 47.74 -12.49 -7.34
C ALA A 450 48.01 -12.47 -8.85
N VAL A 451 48.53 -11.35 -9.35
CA VAL A 451 48.96 -11.16 -10.74
C VAL A 451 50.35 -10.53 -10.75
N ASP A 452 51.18 -10.98 -11.68
CA ASP A 452 52.56 -10.50 -11.81
C ASP A 452 52.60 -9.20 -12.61
N GLY A 453 52.70 -8.07 -11.90
CA GLY A 453 52.91 -6.75 -12.51
C GLY A 453 52.33 -5.58 -11.72
N ASP A 454 52.35 -4.41 -12.36
CA ASP A 454 51.98 -3.14 -11.74
C ASP A 454 50.46 -2.99 -11.58
N VAL A 455 49.68 -3.60 -12.48
CA VAL A 455 48.22 -3.52 -12.49
C VAL A 455 47.62 -4.76 -11.84
N GLY A 456 46.78 -4.57 -10.82
CA GLY A 456 46.09 -5.68 -10.16
C GLY A 456 44.83 -6.10 -10.92
N HIS A 457 44.29 -7.28 -10.60
CA HIS A 457 42.99 -7.74 -11.10
C HIS A 457 42.06 -8.11 -9.93
N CYS A 458 40.80 -7.69 -9.99
CA CYS A 458 39.78 -8.07 -9.00
C CYS A 458 38.71 -8.96 -9.63
N THR A 459 38.35 -10.05 -8.99
CA THR A 459 37.31 -10.95 -9.53
C THR A 459 36.64 -11.77 -8.45
N PHE A 460 35.48 -12.33 -8.78
CA PHE A 460 34.92 -13.46 -8.04
C PHE A 460 35.72 -14.72 -8.38
N THR A 461 36.24 -15.38 -7.35
CA THR A 461 36.90 -16.69 -7.52
C THR A 461 36.73 -17.58 -6.29
N SER A 462 36.85 -18.88 -6.49
CA SER A 462 36.98 -19.87 -5.41
C SER A 462 38.39 -19.89 -4.79
N GLU A 463 39.39 -19.29 -5.46
CA GLU A 463 40.80 -19.25 -5.05
C GLU A 463 41.11 -18.13 -4.04
N GLU A 464 42.29 -18.12 -3.44
CA GLU A 464 42.65 -17.10 -2.45
C GLU A 464 42.62 -15.69 -3.04
N VAL A 465 41.93 -14.79 -2.33
CA VAL A 465 41.81 -13.37 -2.70
C VAL A 465 41.94 -12.47 -1.49
N GLU A 466 42.65 -11.37 -1.71
CA GLU A 466 42.86 -10.32 -0.72
C GLU A 466 41.95 -9.12 -0.98
N MET A 467 41.79 -8.24 0.02
CA MET A 467 41.09 -6.98 -0.22
C MET A 467 42.00 -6.07 -1.08
N PRO A 468 41.46 -5.42 -2.13
CA PRO A 468 42.25 -4.52 -2.95
C PRO A 468 42.82 -3.35 -2.13
N GLN A 469 44.02 -2.92 -2.50
CA GLN A 469 44.77 -1.88 -1.81
C GLN A 469 44.33 -0.50 -2.30
N ALA A 470 44.06 0.41 -1.37
CA ALA A 470 43.65 1.76 -1.69
C ALA A 470 44.77 2.51 -2.44
N GLY A 471 44.44 3.20 -3.53
CA GLY A 471 45.41 3.92 -4.36
C GLY A 471 46.03 3.10 -5.48
N ARG A 472 45.86 1.77 -5.50
CA ARG A 472 46.38 0.90 -6.58
C ARG A 472 45.40 0.83 -7.75
N PHE A 473 45.95 0.67 -8.95
CA PHE A 473 45.18 0.49 -10.18
C PHE A 473 44.82 -0.97 -10.40
N TYR A 474 43.57 -1.18 -10.81
CA TYR A 474 43.05 -2.48 -11.18
C TYR A 474 42.39 -2.43 -12.57
N GLN A 475 42.51 -3.53 -13.31
CA GLN A 475 41.94 -3.70 -14.64
C GLN A 475 41.30 -5.08 -14.76
#